data_AF-A0A1S3QUC3-F1
#
_entry.id   AF-A0A1S3QUC3-F1
#
_cell.length_a   1.000
_cell.length_b   1.000
_cell.length_c   1.000
_cell.angle_alpha   90.00
_cell.angle_beta   90.00
_cell.angle_gamma   90.00
#
_symmetry.space_group_name_H-M   'P 1'
#
loop_
_entity.id
_entity.type
_entity.pdbx_description
1 polymer ?
#
loop_
_entity_poly.entity_id
_entity_poly.type
_entity_poly.pdbx_seq_one_letter_code
_entity_poly.pdbx_strand_id
1 'polypeptide(L)'
;MRSESTCQSPKVFLNCSNDLGVQCSRSCRNPDFMDCFSAECESGCKCPMSLWEDGKGMCVKKHECPCSHDGFLYAPGKQIPNGCNTCTCKSGKWDCTDKKCPGTCSIYGSGHYKTFDERTYGFQGKCGYVAVQNKCGNQPGQDKFMVITENIPCGTTGTTCSKSVRVQLGRTELKLSKKTYEVVDLGVGSQIQYRVRTVGLYLIVESDIGIAVLWDRKTTVRIILEPQQSGAVCGLCGNYNGDGRDDFTTQGQLIVSSPVDFANSWKVSSTCPDAESNVDPCGARPNRHNWAKMQCSIITGKTFQSCHKKVDPTLFFENCVKDSCACDTGGDCECFCTAVAAYAQACTEAGVCVAWRTPEICPVFCDYYNDPGECEWHYSPCHTPCYKTCQNPSGTCNNPLPNLE
;
A
#
# COMPACT_ATOMS: atom_id res chain seq x y z
N MET A 1 -21.44 -36.32 48.46
CA MET A 1 -21.04 -34.91 48.66
C MET A 1 -20.87 -34.29 47.29
N ARG A 2 -21.79 -33.41 46.87
CA ARG A 2 -21.69 -32.66 45.61
C ARG A 2 -20.55 -31.65 45.79
N SER A 3 -19.55 -31.71 44.92
CA SER A 3 -18.53 -30.66 44.79
C SER A 3 -19.25 -29.33 44.58
N GLU A 4 -19.20 -28.42 45.56
CA GLU A 4 -19.55 -27.02 45.32
C GLU A 4 -18.63 -26.51 44.22
N SER A 5 -19.23 -26.13 43.10
CA SER A 5 -18.53 -25.57 41.94
C SER A 5 -18.08 -24.15 42.27
N THR A 6 -16.98 -24.02 43.00
CA THR A 6 -16.36 -22.72 43.31
C THR A 6 -15.83 -22.07 42.05
N CYS A 7 -16.50 -21.00 41.61
CA CYS A 7 -15.99 -20.12 40.57
C CYS A 7 -14.91 -19.20 41.12
N GLN A 8 -13.89 -18.93 40.32
CA GLN A 8 -12.90 -17.92 40.64
C GLN A 8 -13.56 -16.53 40.64
N SER A 9 -13.48 -15.83 41.76
CA SER A 9 -13.95 -14.44 41.88
C SER A 9 -13.32 -13.59 40.76
N PRO A 10 -14.09 -12.72 40.05
CA PRO A 10 -15.46 -12.26 40.35
C PRO A 10 -16.60 -13.03 39.65
N LYS A 11 -16.33 -14.20 39.06
CA LYS A 11 -17.37 -14.99 38.38
C LYS A 11 -18.27 -15.70 39.40
N VAL A 12 -19.54 -15.86 39.06
CA VAL A 12 -20.55 -16.56 39.86
C VAL A 12 -20.98 -17.84 39.17
N PHE A 13 -21.20 -18.90 39.94
CA PHE A 13 -21.70 -20.16 39.40
C PHE A 13 -23.18 -20.00 39.07
N LEU A 14 -23.53 -20.28 37.81
CA LEU A 14 -24.89 -20.32 37.34
C LEU A 14 -25.34 -21.77 37.18
N ASN A 15 -26.45 -22.11 37.84
CA ASN A 15 -27.21 -23.31 37.54
C ASN A 15 -28.27 -22.98 36.47
N CYS A 16 -28.17 -23.66 35.34
CA CYS A 16 -28.97 -23.42 34.15
C CYS A 16 -30.45 -23.81 34.30
N SER A 17 -30.86 -24.49 35.38
CA SER A 17 -32.25 -24.91 35.57
C SER A 17 -33.29 -23.78 35.50
N ASN A 18 -32.89 -22.51 35.75
CA ASN A 18 -33.79 -21.35 35.78
C ASN A 18 -33.26 -20.11 35.00
N ASP A 19 -32.16 -20.23 34.24
CA ASP A 19 -31.52 -19.08 33.56
C ASP A 19 -30.85 -19.52 32.26
N LEU A 20 -30.58 -18.58 31.35
CA LEU A 20 -29.81 -18.82 30.13
C LEU A 20 -28.38 -19.24 30.51
N GLY A 21 -27.92 -20.35 29.94
CA GLY A 21 -26.64 -20.98 30.28
C GLY A 21 -25.41 -20.12 30.02
N VAL A 22 -24.24 -20.65 30.37
CA VAL A 22 -22.96 -19.93 30.20
C VAL A 22 -22.66 -19.55 28.75
N GLN A 23 -23.26 -20.25 27.78
CA GLN A 23 -23.26 -19.95 26.36
C GLN A 23 -23.81 -18.55 26.04
N CYS A 24 -24.70 -18.02 26.89
CA CYS A 24 -25.30 -16.69 26.78
C CYS A 24 -24.63 -15.63 27.66
N SER A 25 -23.40 -15.88 28.11
CA SER A 25 -22.65 -14.92 28.91
C SER A 25 -22.26 -13.70 28.08
N ARG A 26 -22.46 -12.51 28.65
CA ARG A 26 -22.04 -11.24 28.04
C ARG A 26 -20.52 -11.18 27.98
N SER A 27 -19.97 -10.95 26.79
CA SER A 27 -18.53 -10.85 26.54
C SER A 27 -18.20 -9.59 25.74
N CYS A 28 -17.13 -8.90 26.12
CA CYS A 28 -16.66 -7.70 25.42
C CYS A 28 -16.28 -7.99 23.95
N ARG A 29 -16.07 -9.26 23.57
CA ARG A 29 -15.84 -9.67 22.18
C ARG A 29 -17.08 -9.55 21.30
N ASN A 30 -18.27 -9.62 21.88
CA ASN A 30 -19.52 -9.50 21.14
C ASN A 30 -20.53 -8.60 21.89
N PRO A 31 -20.27 -7.28 21.94
CA PRO A 31 -21.06 -6.34 22.74
C PRO A 31 -22.50 -6.13 22.27
N ASP A 32 -22.83 -6.56 21.05
CA ASP A 32 -24.16 -6.47 20.43
C ASP A 32 -24.96 -7.76 20.50
N PHE A 33 -24.37 -8.84 21.05
CA PHE A 33 -25.07 -10.10 21.23
C PHE A 33 -26.07 -9.99 22.38
N MET A 34 -27.21 -9.35 22.10
CA MET A 34 -28.34 -9.24 23.03
C MET A 34 -29.31 -10.42 22.89
N ASP A 35 -29.39 -11.02 21.71
CA ASP A 35 -30.26 -12.17 21.40
C ASP A 35 -29.46 -13.46 21.41
N CYS A 36 -29.26 -14.01 22.61
CA CYS A 36 -28.70 -15.34 22.74
C CYS A 36 -29.79 -16.40 22.68
N PHE A 37 -29.75 -17.24 21.64
CA PHE A 37 -30.55 -18.45 21.54
C PHE A 37 -29.64 -19.67 21.64
N SER A 38 -29.68 -20.35 22.79
CA SER A 38 -29.03 -21.65 22.97
C SER A 38 -30.11 -22.72 23.11
N ALA A 39 -30.02 -23.78 22.31
CA ALA A 39 -30.90 -24.94 22.41
C ALA A 39 -30.60 -25.79 23.67
N GLU A 40 -29.37 -25.68 24.19
CA GLU A 40 -28.89 -26.46 25.33
C GLU A 40 -28.42 -25.54 26.46
N CYS A 41 -28.73 -25.95 27.69
CA CYS A 41 -28.51 -25.16 28.88
C CYS A 41 -27.32 -25.73 29.68
N GLU A 42 -26.15 -25.11 29.56
CA GLU A 42 -24.96 -25.51 30.30
C GLU A 42 -24.76 -24.65 31.57
N SER A 43 -24.63 -25.32 32.72
CA SER A 43 -24.28 -24.70 34.00
C SER A 43 -22.78 -24.44 34.08
N GLY A 44 -22.36 -23.33 34.69
CA GLY A 44 -20.95 -22.98 34.80
C GLY A 44 -20.71 -21.58 35.34
N CYS A 45 -19.48 -21.10 35.26
CA CYS A 45 -19.08 -19.79 35.79
C CYS A 45 -19.30 -18.67 34.77
N LYS A 46 -20.12 -17.67 35.11
CA LYS A 46 -20.29 -16.46 34.29
C LYS A 46 -20.08 -15.18 35.08
N CYS A 47 -19.88 -14.08 34.37
CA CYS A 47 -19.89 -12.76 35.00
C CYS A 47 -21.31 -12.42 35.51
N PRO A 48 -21.42 -11.69 36.64
CA PRO A 48 -22.70 -11.16 37.11
C PRO A 48 -23.43 -10.37 36.02
N MET A 49 -24.77 -10.29 36.10
CA MET A 49 -25.63 -9.69 35.05
C MET A 49 -25.23 -8.27 34.59
N SER A 50 -24.61 -7.47 35.46
CA SER A 50 -24.17 -6.09 35.17
C SER A 50 -22.75 -5.98 34.59
N LEU A 51 -22.00 -7.08 34.55
CA LEU A 51 -20.61 -7.14 34.13
C LEU A 51 -20.44 -7.99 32.87
N TRP A 52 -19.32 -7.74 32.20
CA TRP A 52 -18.94 -8.34 30.93
C TRP A 52 -17.61 -9.06 31.09
N GLU A 53 -17.46 -10.22 30.47
CA GLU A 53 -16.15 -10.85 30.42
C GLU A 53 -15.22 -10.10 29.45
N ASP A 54 -14.04 -9.70 29.93
CA ASP A 54 -13.06 -8.92 29.17
C ASP A 54 -12.24 -9.73 28.14
N GLY A 55 -12.46 -11.05 28.06
CA GLY A 55 -11.71 -11.97 27.21
C GLY A 55 -10.37 -12.46 27.79
N LYS A 56 -10.00 -12.01 29.00
CA LYS A 56 -8.92 -12.55 29.85
C LYS A 56 -9.44 -13.30 31.08
N GLY A 57 -10.77 -13.38 31.22
CA GLY A 57 -11.44 -14.07 32.32
C GLY A 57 -11.89 -13.15 33.47
N MET A 58 -11.69 -11.83 33.36
CA MET A 58 -12.15 -10.86 34.35
C MET A 58 -13.52 -10.30 33.99
N CYS A 59 -14.27 -9.83 35.00
CA CYS A 59 -15.58 -9.20 34.82
C CYS A 59 -15.47 -7.68 34.98
N VAL A 60 -15.81 -6.93 33.92
CA VAL A 60 -15.67 -5.47 33.84
C VAL A 60 -17.01 -4.81 33.49
N LYS A 61 -17.14 -3.49 33.70
CA LYS A 61 -18.34 -2.76 33.23
C LYS A 61 -18.31 -2.63 31.71
N LYS A 62 -19.47 -2.45 31.07
CA LYS A 62 -19.57 -2.31 29.61
C LYS A 62 -18.64 -1.23 29.02
N HIS A 63 -18.53 -0.07 29.66
CA HIS A 63 -17.66 1.01 29.19
C HIS A 63 -16.16 0.74 29.41
N GLU A 64 -15.83 -0.24 30.26
CA GLU A 64 -14.46 -0.70 30.52
C GLU A 64 -14.06 -1.86 29.59
N CYS A 65 -14.94 -2.28 28.68
CA CYS A 65 -14.65 -3.36 27.73
C CYS A 65 -13.48 -3.02 26.81
N PRO A 66 -12.44 -3.87 26.76
CA PRO A 66 -11.33 -3.71 25.82
C PRO A 66 -11.74 -4.05 24.38
N CYS A 67 -11.05 -3.48 23.41
CA CYS A 67 -11.27 -3.74 21.99
C CYS A 67 -10.20 -4.68 21.44
N SER A 68 -10.58 -5.56 20.51
CA SER A 68 -9.64 -6.46 19.83
C SER A 68 -9.21 -5.86 18.49
N HIS A 69 -7.91 -5.91 18.19
CA HIS A 69 -7.36 -5.61 16.85
C HIS A 69 -6.08 -6.43 16.63
N ASP A 70 -6.01 -7.14 15.50
CA ASP A 70 -4.90 -8.06 15.13
C ASP A 70 -4.51 -9.10 16.20
N GLY A 71 -5.48 -9.57 16.99
CA GLY A 71 -5.23 -10.52 18.07
C GLY A 71 -4.70 -9.89 19.36
N PHE A 72 -4.56 -8.56 19.42
CA PHE A 72 -4.22 -7.82 20.63
C PHE A 72 -5.46 -7.18 21.27
N LEU A 73 -5.47 -7.11 22.60
CA LEU A 73 -6.51 -6.43 23.38
C LEU A 73 -6.04 -5.04 23.80
N TYR A 74 -6.81 -4.02 23.42
CA TYR A 74 -6.56 -2.62 23.69
C TYR A 74 -7.50 -2.10 24.79
N ALA A 75 -6.94 -1.37 25.74
CA ALA A 75 -7.73 -0.76 26.82
C ALA A 75 -8.73 0.29 26.26
N PRO A 76 -9.85 0.52 26.95
CA PRO A 76 -10.77 1.61 26.62
C PRO A 76 -10.06 2.96 26.49
N GLY A 77 -10.48 3.77 25.52
CA GLY A 77 -9.88 5.06 25.20
C GLY A 77 -8.55 5.00 24.44
N LYS A 78 -7.98 3.80 24.22
CA LYS A 78 -6.80 3.68 23.34
C LYS A 78 -7.17 3.99 21.90
N GLN A 79 -6.24 4.67 21.23
CA GLN A 79 -6.38 5.07 19.83
C GLN A 79 -5.40 4.26 18.98
N ILE A 80 -5.87 3.81 17.82
CA ILE A 80 -5.05 3.18 16.78
C ILE A 80 -5.27 3.89 15.45
N PRO A 81 -4.23 3.98 14.59
CA PRO A 81 -4.39 4.46 13.24
C PRO A 81 -5.17 3.44 12.38
N ASN A 82 -5.96 3.94 11.44
CA ASN A 82 -6.61 3.14 10.39
C ASN A 82 -6.57 3.93 9.07
N GLY A 83 -5.50 3.75 8.29
CA GLY A 83 -5.19 4.63 7.17
C GLY A 83 -5.03 6.08 7.65
N CYS A 84 -5.78 7.02 7.06
CA CYS A 84 -5.82 8.41 7.49
C CYS A 84 -6.78 8.68 8.68
N ASN A 85 -7.50 7.66 9.14
CA ASN A 85 -8.46 7.75 10.24
C ASN A 85 -7.85 7.36 11.58
N THR A 86 -8.51 7.77 12.65
CA THR A 86 -8.16 7.40 14.03
C THR A 86 -9.33 6.66 14.67
N CYS A 87 -9.07 5.46 15.16
CA CYS A 87 -10.05 4.61 15.82
C CYS A 87 -9.82 4.62 17.33
N THR A 88 -10.84 4.98 18.10
CA THR A 88 -10.81 4.98 19.56
C THR A 88 -11.60 3.79 20.10
N CYS A 89 -10.99 3.02 21.01
CA CYS A 89 -11.69 1.93 21.67
C CYS A 89 -12.76 2.47 22.63
N LYS A 90 -14.04 2.19 22.35
CA LYS A 90 -15.19 2.55 23.17
C LYS A 90 -16.10 1.35 23.39
N SER A 91 -16.20 0.91 24.64
CA SER A 91 -17.10 -0.17 25.06
C SER A 91 -16.98 -1.47 24.23
N GLY A 92 -15.75 -1.92 23.99
CA GLY A 92 -15.47 -3.13 23.20
C GLY A 92 -15.53 -2.96 21.68
N LYS A 93 -15.83 -1.75 21.18
CA LYS A 93 -15.86 -1.44 19.74
C LYS A 93 -14.87 -0.34 19.35
N TRP A 94 -14.44 -0.37 18.10
CA TRP A 94 -13.68 0.72 17.50
C TRP A 94 -14.62 1.79 16.96
N ASP A 95 -14.54 2.98 17.53
CA ASP A 95 -15.20 4.20 17.05
C ASP A 95 -14.18 5.00 16.23
N CYS A 96 -14.33 4.99 14.91
CA CYS A 96 -13.36 5.56 13.98
C CYS A 96 -13.86 6.88 13.38
N THR A 97 -12.94 7.81 13.14
CA THR A 97 -13.24 8.94 12.25
C THR A 97 -13.56 8.42 10.85
N ASP A 98 -14.38 9.16 10.10
CA ASP A 98 -14.78 8.83 8.73
C ASP A 98 -14.29 9.89 7.75
N LYS A 99 -12.97 10.01 7.64
CA LYS A 99 -12.31 10.85 6.63
C LYS A 99 -12.03 9.99 5.40
N LYS A 100 -12.31 10.54 4.22
CA LYS A 100 -11.81 9.96 2.96
C LYS A 100 -10.29 10.06 2.96
N CYS A 101 -9.62 8.94 2.69
CA CYS A 101 -8.16 8.89 2.64
C CYS A 101 -7.65 9.09 1.22
N PRO A 102 -6.42 9.62 1.05
CA PRO A 102 -5.77 9.68 -0.24
C PRO A 102 -5.67 8.30 -0.90
N GLY A 103 -5.86 8.26 -2.21
CA GLY A 103 -5.71 7.07 -3.02
C GLY A 103 -4.27 6.93 -3.50
N THR A 104 -3.76 5.70 -3.57
CA THR A 104 -2.41 5.44 -4.09
C THR A 104 -2.43 4.47 -5.26
N CYS A 105 -2.01 4.94 -6.44
CA CYS A 105 -1.68 4.06 -7.56
C CYS A 105 -0.20 3.69 -7.48
N SER A 106 0.12 2.41 -7.68
CA SER A 106 1.50 1.91 -7.68
C SER A 106 1.82 1.19 -8.99
N ILE A 107 2.96 1.54 -9.58
CA ILE A 107 3.48 0.96 -10.81
C ILE A 107 4.90 0.50 -10.50
N TYR A 108 5.18 -0.80 -10.58
CA TYR A 108 6.48 -1.35 -10.16
C TYR A 108 6.93 -2.50 -11.07
N GLY A 109 8.23 -2.78 -11.04
CA GLY A 109 8.83 -3.87 -11.81
C GLY A 109 8.54 -3.80 -13.31
N SER A 110 8.42 -4.97 -13.95
CA SER A 110 8.14 -5.08 -15.39
C SER A 110 6.65 -5.05 -15.70
N GLY A 111 5.98 -3.96 -15.29
CA GLY A 111 4.60 -3.67 -15.70
C GLY A 111 3.53 -4.17 -14.74
N HIS A 112 3.81 -4.19 -13.44
CA HIS A 112 2.81 -4.49 -12.41
C HIS A 112 2.14 -3.21 -11.98
N TYR A 113 0.81 -3.18 -12.04
CA TYR A 113 -0.02 -2.03 -11.69
C TYR A 113 -0.94 -2.38 -10.54
N LYS A 114 -1.16 -1.41 -9.66
CA LYS A 114 -2.22 -1.36 -8.67
C LYS A 114 -2.90 0.00 -8.80
N THR A 115 -4.18 0.01 -9.17
CA THR A 115 -4.99 1.22 -9.35
C THR A 115 -5.29 1.90 -8.01
N PHE A 116 -5.89 3.09 -8.06
CA PHE A 116 -6.36 3.77 -6.85
C PHE A 116 -7.42 2.99 -6.07
N ASP A 117 -8.22 2.18 -6.77
CA ASP A 117 -9.30 1.37 -6.21
C ASP A 117 -8.86 -0.11 -6.01
N GLU A 118 -7.57 -0.30 -5.76
CA GLU A 118 -6.93 -1.55 -5.34
C GLU A 118 -6.92 -2.69 -6.37
N ARG A 119 -7.33 -2.44 -7.62
CA ARG A 119 -7.27 -3.44 -8.69
C ARG A 119 -5.84 -3.64 -9.18
N THR A 120 -5.38 -4.88 -9.15
CA THR A 120 -4.04 -5.26 -9.62
C THR A 120 -4.09 -5.89 -11.01
N TYR A 121 -3.13 -5.56 -11.88
CA TYR A 121 -2.99 -6.20 -13.18
C TYR A 121 -1.57 -6.06 -13.74
N GLY A 122 -1.25 -6.89 -14.75
CA GLY A 122 0.03 -6.87 -15.45
C GLY A 122 -0.10 -6.35 -16.88
N PHE A 123 0.75 -5.42 -17.28
CA PHE A 123 0.80 -4.87 -18.63
C PHE A 123 2.22 -4.42 -19.04
N GLN A 124 2.72 -4.98 -20.14
CA GLN A 124 4.07 -4.72 -20.66
C GLN A 124 4.06 -3.96 -21.98
N GLY A 125 3.73 -2.67 -21.90
CA GLY A 125 3.87 -1.76 -23.03
C GLY A 125 5.31 -1.30 -23.27
N LYS A 126 5.65 -1.03 -24.55
CA LYS A 126 6.98 -0.56 -25.00
C LYS A 126 7.00 0.94 -25.36
N CYS A 127 6.05 1.70 -24.83
CA CYS A 127 5.84 3.11 -25.14
C CYS A 127 5.54 3.90 -23.85
N GLY A 128 5.38 5.22 -23.96
CA GLY A 128 4.79 6.04 -22.91
C GLY A 128 3.28 5.84 -22.84
N TYR A 129 2.79 5.60 -21.63
CA TYR A 129 1.36 5.46 -21.33
C TYR A 129 0.93 6.47 -20.27
N VAL A 130 -0.31 6.94 -20.38
CA VAL A 130 -0.91 7.83 -19.37
C VAL A 130 -1.23 7.02 -18.12
N ALA A 131 -0.45 7.21 -17.07
CA ALA A 131 -0.71 6.61 -15.76
C ALA A 131 -1.95 7.23 -15.14
N VAL A 132 -1.98 8.56 -15.07
CA VAL A 132 -3.14 9.33 -14.63
C VAL A 132 -3.19 10.69 -15.32
N GLN A 133 -4.39 11.20 -15.58
CA GLN A 133 -4.64 12.59 -15.94
C GLN A 133 -6.02 13.02 -15.42
N ASN A 134 -6.24 14.33 -15.28
CA ASN A 134 -7.56 14.89 -14.95
C ASN A 134 -8.33 15.43 -16.17
N LYS A 135 -7.76 15.30 -17.39
CA LYS A 135 -8.49 15.58 -18.63
C LYS A 135 -9.12 14.29 -19.16
N CYS A 136 -10.34 14.01 -18.72
CA CYS A 136 -11.04 12.77 -19.05
C CYS A 136 -12.22 13.04 -20.00
N GLY A 137 -12.20 12.41 -21.17
CA GLY A 137 -13.18 12.67 -22.24
C GLY A 137 -13.18 14.14 -22.68
N ASN A 138 -14.37 14.72 -22.79
CA ASN A 138 -14.57 16.11 -23.22
C ASN A 138 -14.58 17.12 -22.06
N GLN A 139 -14.34 16.68 -20.82
CA GLN A 139 -14.36 17.59 -19.68
C GLN A 139 -13.07 18.43 -19.64
N PRO A 140 -13.15 19.77 -19.59
CA PRO A 140 -11.99 20.60 -19.35
C PRO A 140 -11.53 20.40 -17.90
N GLY A 141 -10.38 19.74 -17.72
CA GLY A 141 -9.73 19.63 -16.41
C GLY A 141 -9.25 21.01 -15.96
N GLN A 142 -9.78 21.51 -14.84
CA GLN A 142 -9.20 22.65 -14.12
C GLN A 142 -7.84 22.23 -13.56
N ASP A 143 -6.83 23.10 -13.63
CA ASP A 143 -5.45 22.81 -13.19
C ASP A 143 -4.94 21.47 -13.74
N LYS A 144 -4.85 21.41 -15.07
CA LYS A 144 -4.49 20.22 -15.82
C LYS A 144 -3.21 19.58 -15.28
N PHE A 145 -3.29 18.31 -14.92
CA PHE A 145 -2.11 17.49 -14.63
C PHE A 145 -2.15 16.16 -15.39
N MET A 146 -0.97 15.61 -15.63
CA MET A 146 -0.80 14.34 -16.31
C MET A 146 0.49 13.67 -15.84
N VAL A 147 0.43 12.39 -15.54
CA VAL A 147 1.60 11.55 -15.28
C VAL A 147 1.70 10.51 -16.37
N ILE A 148 2.82 10.51 -17.08
CA ILE A 148 3.14 9.52 -18.09
C ILE A 148 4.27 8.65 -17.57
N THR A 149 4.13 7.34 -17.73
CA THR A 149 5.17 6.38 -17.41
C THR A 149 5.61 5.65 -18.67
N GLU A 150 6.91 5.51 -18.83
CA GLU A 150 7.52 4.83 -19.96
C GLU A 150 8.52 3.79 -19.45
N ASN A 151 8.34 2.55 -19.90
CA ASN A 151 9.23 1.45 -19.57
C ASN A 151 10.53 1.60 -20.36
N ILE A 152 11.67 1.67 -19.66
CA ILE A 152 12.98 1.68 -20.29
C ILE A 152 13.51 0.24 -20.27
N PRO A 153 13.59 -0.42 -21.44
CA PRO A 153 14.02 -1.79 -21.49
C PRO A 153 15.51 -1.91 -21.20
N CYS A 154 15.87 -2.96 -20.49
CA CYS A 154 17.21 -3.46 -20.29
C CYS A 154 17.19 -4.94 -20.69
N GLY A 155 18.18 -5.36 -21.47
CA GLY A 155 18.28 -6.76 -21.88
C GLY A 155 17.44 -7.16 -23.07
N THR A 156 17.41 -8.47 -23.31
CA THR A 156 17.07 -9.00 -24.65
C THR A 156 15.64 -9.50 -24.78
N THR A 157 14.92 -9.66 -23.66
CA THR A 157 13.50 -10.05 -23.63
C THR A 157 12.54 -8.87 -23.54
N GLY A 158 13.02 -7.62 -23.60
CA GLY A 158 12.19 -6.43 -23.43
C GLY A 158 11.87 -6.11 -21.96
N THR A 159 12.69 -6.63 -21.03
CA THR A 159 12.56 -6.45 -19.58
C THR A 159 12.73 -4.99 -19.18
N THR A 160 11.97 -4.50 -18.20
CA THR A 160 12.09 -3.11 -17.74
C THR A 160 12.98 -3.02 -16.50
N CYS A 161 14.16 -2.38 -16.59
CA CYS A 161 15.02 -2.12 -15.41
C CYS A 161 14.85 -0.72 -14.85
N SER A 162 14.28 0.19 -15.63
CA SER A 162 14.09 1.57 -15.20
C SER A 162 12.83 2.13 -15.87
N LYS A 163 12.26 3.17 -15.28
CA LYS A 163 11.15 3.90 -15.86
C LYS A 163 11.54 5.37 -16.02
N SER A 164 11.11 5.95 -17.13
CA SER A 164 11.05 7.40 -17.28
C SER A 164 9.66 7.86 -16.86
N VAL A 165 9.58 8.87 -16.01
CA VAL A 165 8.32 9.46 -15.55
C VAL A 165 8.25 10.89 -16.03
N ARG A 166 7.14 11.29 -16.66
CA ARG A 166 6.87 12.68 -17.00
C ARG A 166 5.69 13.16 -16.18
N VAL A 167 5.89 14.20 -15.38
CA VAL A 167 4.85 14.81 -14.54
C VAL A 167 4.58 16.20 -15.11
N GLN A 168 3.44 16.35 -15.78
CA GLN A 168 2.95 17.63 -16.25
C GLN A 168 2.04 18.25 -15.19
N LEU A 169 2.34 19.49 -14.79
CA LEU A 169 1.56 20.34 -13.90
C LEU A 169 1.32 21.68 -14.62
N GLY A 170 0.14 21.84 -15.23
CA GLY A 170 -0.21 23.00 -16.02
C GLY A 170 0.76 23.20 -17.18
N ARG A 171 1.50 24.30 -17.15
CA ARG A 171 2.55 24.62 -18.14
C ARG A 171 3.91 23.98 -17.88
N THR A 172 4.15 23.43 -16.70
CA THR A 172 5.44 22.83 -16.36
C THR A 172 5.42 21.33 -16.60
N GLU A 173 6.46 20.79 -17.23
CA GLU A 173 6.71 19.35 -17.36
C GLU A 173 8.02 18.98 -16.66
N LEU A 174 7.95 18.08 -15.69
CA LEU A 174 9.12 17.47 -15.05
C LEU A 174 9.39 16.12 -15.69
N LYS A 175 10.61 15.91 -16.19
CA LYS A 175 11.08 14.64 -16.77
C LYS A 175 12.03 13.96 -15.80
N LEU A 176 11.54 12.96 -15.09
CA LEU A 176 12.29 12.16 -14.13
C LEU A 176 12.90 10.97 -14.88
N SER A 177 14.23 10.98 -15.05
CA SER A 177 14.97 9.95 -15.76
C SER A 177 16.42 9.95 -15.33
N LYS A 178 17.17 8.86 -15.59
CA LYS A 178 18.61 8.77 -15.28
C LYS A 178 18.96 9.17 -13.83
N LYS A 179 18.11 8.78 -12.88
CA LYS A 179 18.21 9.08 -11.44
C LYS A 179 18.15 10.57 -11.07
N THR A 180 17.78 11.45 -12.00
CA THR A 180 17.64 12.90 -11.82
C THR A 180 16.32 13.40 -12.43
N TYR A 181 16.12 14.72 -12.47
CA TYR A 181 15.00 15.35 -13.15
C TYR A 181 15.44 16.56 -13.97
N GLU A 182 14.70 16.82 -15.04
CA GLU A 182 14.79 18.02 -15.86
C GLU A 182 13.43 18.73 -15.86
N VAL A 183 13.43 20.06 -15.88
CA VAL A 183 12.21 20.88 -15.89
C VAL A 183 12.10 21.59 -17.22
N VAL A 184 10.94 21.47 -17.85
CA VAL A 184 10.61 22.11 -19.13
C VAL A 184 9.36 22.96 -18.96
N ASP A 185 9.38 24.19 -19.48
CA ASP A 185 8.19 25.02 -19.61
C ASP A 185 7.58 24.80 -21.00
N LEU A 186 6.33 24.33 -21.02
CA LEU A 186 5.56 24.07 -22.23
C LEU A 186 4.99 25.35 -22.86
N GLY A 187 5.08 26.49 -22.18
CA GLY A 187 4.61 27.79 -22.65
C GLY A 187 3.08 27.97 -22.66
N VAL A 188 2.31 26.91 -22.35
CA VAL A 188 0.84 26.89 -22.36
C VAL A 188 0.32 26.19 -21.11
N GLY A 189 -0.63 26.82 -20.39
CA GLY A 189 -1.28 26.27 -19.19
C GLY A 189 -1.18 27.19 -17.97
N SER A 190 -1.85 26.81 -16.87
CA SER A 190 -1.74 27.52 -15.60
C SER A 190 -0.34 27.31 -14.98
N GLN A 191 0.12 28.30 -14.21
CA GLN A 191 1.30 28.16 -13.37
C GLN A 191 0.88 27.47 -12.07
N ILE A 192 1.28 26.21 -11.91
CA ILE A 192 0.96 25.41 -10.72
C ILE A 192 2.21 25.35 -9.83
N GLN A 193 2.04 25.61 -8.54
CA GLN A 193 3.15 25.53 -7.58
C GLN A 193 3.46 24.07 -7.28
N TYR A 194 4.74 23.74 -7.27
CA TYR A 194 5.20 22.40 -6.98
C TYR A 194 6.51 22.43 -6.21
N ARG A 195 6.84 21.28 -5.64
CA ARG A 195 8.07 21.06 -4.89
C ARG A 195 8.69 19.74 -5.28
N VAL A 196 10.00 19.73 -5.46
CA VAL A 196 10.78 18.50 -5.65
C VAL A 196 11.64 18.26 -4.41
N ARG A 197 11.60 17.04 -3.88
CA ARG A 197 12.40 16.62 -2.72
C ARG A 197 13.04 15.27 -2.99
N THR A 198 14.26 15.09 -2.49
CA THR A 198 14.88 13.77 -2.38
C THR A 198 14.69 13.29 -0.96
N VAL A 199 14.02 12.17 -0.77
CA VAL A 199 13.75 11.59 0.55
C VAL A 199 14.06 10.10 0.49
N GLY A 200 15.08 9.68 1.26
CA GLY A 200 15.58 8.31 1.22
C GLY A 200 15.98 7.91 -0.21
N LEU A 201 15.41 6.81 -0.68
CA LEU A 201 15.66 6.32 -2.04
C LEU A 201 14.84 7.04 -3.12
N TYR A 202 13.86 7.85 -2.75
CA TYR A 202 12.86 8.42 -3.66
C TYR A 202 13.16 9.86 -4.07
N LEU A 203 12.79 10.18 -5.32
CA LEU A 203 12.54 11.54 -5.78
C LEU A 203 11.02 11.79 -5.75
N ILE A 204 10.61 12.85 -5.07
CA ILE A 204 9.20 13.17 -4.81
C ILE A 204 8.88 14.50 -5.48
N VAL A 205 7.83 14.53 -6.29
CA VAL A 205 7.22 15.74 -6.85
C VAL A 205 5.86 15.93 -6.19
N GLU A 206 5.67 17.03 -5.47
CA GLU A 206 4.42 17.35 -4.76
C GLU A 206 3.85 18.66 -5.27
N SER A 207 2.53 18.78 -5.31
CA SER A 207 1.83 20.03 -5.65
C SER A 207 0.62 20.24 -4.75
N ASP A 208 0.23 21.51 -4.59
CA ASP A 208 -0.90 21.97 -3.79
C ASP A 208 -2.27 21.59 -4.37
N ILE A 209 -2.33 21.17 -5.63
CA ILE A 209 -3.53 20.61 -6.26
C ILE A 209 -3.87 19.18 -5.76
N GLY A 210 -3.13 18.66 -4.78
CA GLY A 210 -3.40 17.37 -4.14
C GLY A 210 -2.83 16.16 -4.89
N ILE A 211 -1.69 16.33 -5.57
CA ILE A 211 -0.94 15.24 -6.21
C ILE A 211 0.47 15.13 -5.63
N ALA A 212 0.91 13.90 -5.38
CA ALA A 212 2.31 13.57 -5.14
C ALA A 212 2.74 12.39 -6.02
N VAL A 213 3.89 12.52 -6.68
CA VAL A 213 4.51 11.46 -7.49
C VAL A 213 5.86 11.11 -6.88
N LEU A 214 5.99 9.86 -6.44
CA LEU A 214 7.20 9.31 -5.85
C LEU A 214 7.82 8.33 -6.85
N TRP A 215 9.11 8.50 -7.13
CA TRP A 215 9.87 7.60 -7.98
C TRP A 215 11.12 7.12 -7.25
N ASP A 216 11.32 5.81 -7.15
CA ASP A 216 12.47 5.17 -6.49
C ASP A 216 13.80 5.32 -7.26
N ARG A 217 13.81 6.13 -8.33
CA ARG A 217 14.92 6.31 -9.28
C ARG A 217 15.25 5.05 -10.09
N LYS A 218 14.36 4.06 -10.05
CA LYS A 218 14.45 2.76 -10.73
C LYS A 218 13.12 2.44 -11.40
N THR A 219 12.36 1.47 -10.91
CA THR A 219 11.16 0.93 -11.56
C THR A 219 9.87 1.25 -10.82
N THR A 220 9.92 1.71 -9.57
CA THR A 220 8.73 1.94 -8.74
C THR A 220 8.30 3.39 -8.84
N VAL A 221 7.07 3.60 -9.31
CA VAL A 221 6.38 4.88 -9.35
C VAL A 221 5.13 4.77 -8.51
N ARG A 222 4.92 5.73 -7.62
CA ARG A 222 3.75 5.81 -6.76
C ARG A 222 3.10 7.16 -6.94
N ILE A 223 1.81 7.16 -7.19
CA ILE A 223 1.03 8.37 -7.43
C ILE A 223 -0.02 8.43 -6.34
N ILE A 224 0.06 9.46 -5.51
CA ILE A 224 -0.87 9.70 -4.42
C ILE A 224 -1.75 10.86 -4.82
N LEU A 225 -3.07 10.68 -4.72
CA LEU A 225 -4.06 11.70 -4.96
C LEU A 225 -4.89 11.96 -3.70
N GLU A 226 -5.06 13.22 -3.37
CA GLU A 226 -5.97 13.63 -2.30
C GLU A 226 -7.44 13.37 -2.69
N PRO A 227 -8.35 13.16 -1.71
CA PRO A 227 -9.74 12.78 -1.95
C PRO A 227 -10.55 13.72 -2.86
N GLN A 228 -10.11 14.98 -3.02
CA GLN A 228 -10.77 15.95 -3.91
C GLN A 228 -10.67 15.55 -5.38
N GLN A 229 -9.71 14.69 -5.75
CA GLN A 229 -9.53 14.18 -7.11
C GLN A 229 -10.36 12.90 -7.40
N SER A 230 -11.13 12.42 -6.41
CA SER A 230 -11.92 11.18 -6.54
C SER A 230 -12.97 11.30 -7.65
N GLY A 231 -12.96 10.33 -8.57
CA GLY A 231 -13.85 10.29 -9.75
C GLY A 231 -13.55 11.34 -10.83
N ALA A 232 -12.50 12.14 -10.67
CA ALA A 232 -12.13 13.22 -11.60
C ALA A 232 -10.89 12.88 -12.47
N VAL A 233 -10.39 11.64 -12.36
CA VAL A 233 -9.19 11.18 -13.06
C VAL A 233 -9.46 9.97 -13.93
N CYS A 234 -8.52 9.69 -14.82
CA CYS A 234 -8.54 8.53 -15.71
C CYS A 234 -7.12 8.20 -16.16
N GLY A 235 -6.92 6.98 -16.63
CA GLY A 235 -5.64 6.45 -17.08
C GLY A 235 -5.46 5.02 -16.62
N LEU A 236 -4.23 4.52 -16.72
CA LEU A 236 -3.88 3.18 -16.23
C LEU A 236 -4.13 2.99 -14.72
N CYS A 237 -4.13 4.07 -13.94
CA CYS A 237 -4.42 4.04 -12.51
C CYS A 237 -5.91 3.97 -12.16
N GLY A 238 -6.81 3.85 -13.14
CA GLY A 238 -8.26 3.83 -12.91
C GLY A 238 -8.88 5.22 -12.79
N ASN A 239 -10.07 5.29 -12.21
CA ASN A 239 -10.84 6.55 -12.08
C ASN A 239 -10.94 7.08 -10.63
N TYR A 240 -10.45 6.33 -9.64
CA TYR A 240 -10.40 6.70 -8.22
C TYR A 240 -11.80 7.01 -7.64
N ASN A 241 -12.79 6.16 -7.94
CA ASN A 241 -14.17 6.34 -7.47
C ASN A 241 -14.55 5.37 -6.33
N GLY A 242 -13.66 4.45 -5.96
CA GLY A 242 -13.88 3.42 -4.95
C GLY A 242 -14.41 2.08 -5.48
N ASP A 243 -14.59 1.91 -6.79
CA ASP A 243 -15.06 0.67 -7.43
C ASP A 243 -14.05 0.13 -8.46
N GLY A 244 -13.17 -0.76 -8.03
CA GLY A 244 -12.17 -1.37 -8.92
C GLY A 244 -12.77 -2.16 -10.10
N ARG A 245 -14.08 -2.45 -10.16
CA ARG A 245 -14.68 -3.19 -11.29
C ARG A 245 -14.70 -2.36 -12.58
N ASP A 246 -14.79 -1.04 -12.48
CA ASP A 246 -14.86 -0.14 -13.63
C ASP A 246 -13.51 0.52 -13.99
N ASP A 247 -12.46 0.25 -13.22
CA ASP A 247 -11.09 0.77 -13.45
C ASP A 247 -10.57 0.54 -14.86
N PHE A 248 -11.01 -0.53 -15.52
CA PHE A 248 -10.66 -0.81 -16.92
C PHE A 248 -11.55 -0.04 -17.90
N THR A 249 -11.69 1.26 -17.64
CA THR A 249 -12.36 2.21 -18.55
C THR A 249 -11.33 2.74 -19.55
N THR A 250 -11.54 2.43 -20.82
CA THR A 250 -10.69 2.88 -21.93
C THR A 250 -10.77 4.40 -22.14
N GLN A 251 -9.82 4.95 -22.91
CA GLN A 251 -9.88 6.37 -23.33
C GLN A 251 -11.20 6.73 -24.05
N GLY A 252 -11.82 5.76 -24.73
CA GLY A 252 -13.13 5.89 -25.39
C GLY A 252 -14.34 5.74 -24.45
N GLN A 253 -14.13 5.71 -23.12
CA GLN A 253 -15.16 5.57 -22.09
C GLN A 253 -15.92 4.23 -22.11
N LEU A 254 -15.29 3.18 -22.67
CA LEU A 254 -15.82 1.81 -22.64
C LEU A 254 -15.13 1.01 -21.54
N ILE A 255 -15.93 0.33 -20.70
CA ILE A 255 -15.45 -0.61 -19.69
C ILE A 255 -15.15 -1.94 -20.39
N VAL A 256 -13.92 -2.43 -20.23
CA VAL A 256 -13.47 -3.71 -20.81
C VAL A 256 -12.99 -4.67 -19.73
N SER A 257 -12.95 -5.97 -20.04
CA SER A 257 -12.42 -6.99 -19.13
C SER A 257 -10.92 -7.26 -19.34
N SER A 258 -10.42 -7.04 -20.56
CA SER A 258 -9.03 -7.29 -20.93
C SER A 258 -8.11 -6.15 -20.44
N PRO A 259 -7.11 -6.42 -19.59
CA PRO A 259 -6.14 -5.41 -19.17
C PRO A 259 -5.29 -4.89 -20.34
N VAL A 260 -5.06 -5.72 -21.36
CA VAL A 260 -4.26 -5.35 -22.54
C VAL A 260 -5.03 -4.36 -23.42
N ASP A 261 -6.31 -4.63 -23.69
CA ASP A 261 -7.15 -3.73 -24.50
C ASP A 261 -7.35 -2.40 -23.79
N PHE A 262 -7.59 -2.46 -22.47
CA PHE A 262 -7.64 -1.29 -21.60
C PHE A 262 -6.37 -0.45 -21.72
N ALA A 263 -5.21 -1.06 -21.48
CA ALA A 263 -3.95 -0.32 -21.40
C ALA A 263 -3.46 0.19 -22.78
N ASN A 264 -3.70 -0.56 -23.86
CA ASN A 264 -3.40 -0.10 -25.23
C ASN A 264 -4.22 1.14 -25.62
N SER A 265 -5.40 1.34 -25.04
CA SER A 265 -6.18 2.57 -25.26
C SER A 265 -5.55 3.83 -24.64
N TRP A 266 -4.56 3.69 -23.74
CA TRP A 266 -3.92 4.78 -23.00
C TRP A 266 -2.50 5.13 -23.50
N LYS A 267 -2.15 4.71 -24.72
CA LYS A 267 -0.88 5.09 -25.38
C LYS A 267 -0.83 6.59 -25.63
N VAL A 268 0.33 7.21 -25.38
CA VAL A 268 0.52 8.65 -25.63
C VAL A 268 0.66 8.97 -27.13
N SER A 269 1.28 8.08 -27.91
CA SER A 269 1.48 8.27 -29.34
C SER A 269 0.73 7.21 -30.15
N SER A 270 0.07 7.63 -31.23
CA SER A 270 -0.56 6.73 -32.20
C SER A 270 0.44 5.91 -33.00
N THR A 271 1.71 6.31 -33.05
CA THR A 271 2.78 5.56 -33.70
C THR A 271 3.25 4.36 -32.88
N CYS A 272 2.84 4.27 -31.60
CA CYS A 272 3.23 3.16 -30.76
C CYS A 272 2.43 1.90 -31.10
N PRO A 273 3.11 0.75 -31.31
CA PRO A 273 2.42 -0.51 -31.55
C PRO A 273 1.58 -0.89 -30.33
N ASP A 274 0.51 -1.65 -30.57
CA ASP A 274 -0.19 -2.31 -29.46
C ASP A 274 0.73 -3.33 -28.81
N ALA A 275 0.71 -3.36 -27.48
CA ALA A 275 1.33 -4.43 -26.74
C ALA A 275 0.49 -5.71 -26.93
N GLU A 276 1.15 -6.81 -27.24
CA GLU A 276 0.53 -8.13 -27.30
C GLU A 276 0.37 -8.72 -25.88
N SER A 277 -0.12 -9.95 -25.80
CA SER A 277 -0.22 -10.65 -24.51
C SER A 277 1.15 -10.77 -23.84
N ASN A 278 1.16 -10.65 -22.51
CA ASN A 278 2.39 -10.72 -21.73
C ASN A 278 3.02 -12.11 -21.90
N VAL A 279 4.22 -12.18 -22.48
CA VAL A 279 5.01 -13.41 -22.57
C VAL A 279 5.52 -13.75 -21.17
N ASP A 280 5.36 -15.01 -20.72
CA ASP A 280 5.95 -15.46 -19.45
C ASP A 280 7.49 -15.47 -19.54
N PRO A 281 8.20 -14.57 -18.81
CA PRO A 281 9.65 -14.48 -18.91
C PRO A 281 10.35 -15.75 -18.38
N CYS A 282 9.75 -16.44 -17.41
CA CYS A 282 10.32 -17.67 -16.86
C CYS A 282 10.14 -18.85 -17.82
N GLY A 283 9.07 -18.87 -18.62
CA GLY A 283 8.89 -19.81 -19.73
C GLY A 283 9.91 -19.59 -20.85
N ALA A 284 10.21 -18.33 -21.18
CA ALA A 284 11.24 -17.98 -22.16
C ALA A 284 12.67 -18.29 -21.66
N ARG A 285 12.91 -18.27 -20.35
CA ARG A 285 14.21 -18.55 -19.72
C ARG A 285 14.12 -19.53 -18.54
N PRO A 286 13.88 -20.83 -18.80
CA PRO A 286 13.68 -21.82 -17.73
C PRO A 286 14.86 -21.94 -16.76
N ASN A 287 16.09 -21.74 -17.24
CA ASN A 287 17.31 -21.83 -16.43
C ASN A 287 17.36 -20.78 -15.30
N ARG A 288 16.65 -19.65 -15.43
CA ARG A 288 16.61 -18.59 -14.41
C ARG A 288 15.52 -18.81 -13.36
N HIS A 289 14.52 -19.64 -13.67
CA HIS A 289 13.32 -19.80 -12.86
C HIS A 289 13.62 -20.31 -11.43
N ASN A 290 14.52 -21.28 -11.30
CA ASN A 290 14.89 -21.83 -9.98
C ASN A 290 15.64 -20.81 -9.12
N TRP A 291 16.57 -20.06 -9.72
CA TRP A 291 17.28 -18.98 -9.03
C TRP A 291 16.30 -17.88 -8.59
N ALA A 292 15.41 -17.45 -9.48
CA ALA A 292 14.41 -16.43 -9.20
C ALA A 292 13.49 -16.84 -8.03
N LYS A 293 12.99 -18.09 -8.02
CA LYS A 293 12.20 -18.63 -6.90
C LYS A 293 12.97 -18.62 -5.59
N MET A 294 14.23 -19.06 -5.62
CA MET A 294 15.07 -19.10 -4.42
C MET A 294 15.26 -17.68 -3.85
N GLN A 295 15.65 -16.71 -4.68
CA GLN A 295 15.89 -15.34 -4.21
C GLN A 295 14.60 -14.68 -3.71
N CYS A 296 13.52 -14.76 -4.49
CA CYS A 296 12.23 -14.16 -4.15
C CYS A 296 11.55 -14.81 -2.94
N SER A 297 11.98 -15.99 -2.49
CA SER A 297 11.44 -16.66 -1.30
C SER A 297 11.58 -15.85 -0.01
N ILE A 298 12.42 -14.81 0.01
CA ILE A 298 12.46 -13.84 1.12
C ILE A 298 11.08 -13.24 1.41
N ILE A 299 10.27 -12.95 0.39
CA ILE A 299 8.94 -12.33 0.48
C ILE A 299 7.98 -13.21 1.28
N THR A 300 7.99 -14.52 1.02
CA THR A 300 7.16 -15.53 1.73
C THR A 300 7.87 -16.14 2.94
N GLY A 301 9.12 -15.76 3.18
CA GLY A 301 9.97 -16.28 4.24
C GLY A 301 9.78 -15.58 5.59
N LYS A 302 10.62 -15.96 6.56
CA LYS A 302 10.54 -15.47 7.95
C LYS A 302 10.77 -13.95 8.05
N THR A 303 11.55 -13.36 7.15
CA THR A 303 11.86 -11.92 7.14
C THR A 303 10.60 -11.06 7.15
N PHE A 304 9.58 -11.44 6.39
CA PHE A 304 8.32 -10.69 6.29
C PHE A 304 7.15 -11.34 7.06
N GLN A 305 7.42 -12.29 7.96
CA GLN A 305 6.38 -13.06 8.66
C GLN A 305 5.36 -12.18 9.40
N SER A 306 5.81 -11.06 9.98
CA SER A 306 4.94 -10.10 10.67
C SER A 306 3.97 -9.38 9.72
N CYS A 307 4.33 -9.26 8.44
CA CYS A 307 3.54 -8.59 7.40
C CYS A 307 2.56 -9.54 6.68
N HIS A 308 2.81 -10.86 6.65
CA HIS A 308 1.97 -11.82 5.92
C HIS A 308 0.50 -11.81 6.31
N LYS A 309 0.17 -11.41 7.54
CA LYS A 309 -1.23 -11.27 8.01
C LYS A 309 -1.90 -9.97 7.58
N LYS A 310 -1.11 -9.00 7.12
CA LYS A 310 -1.53 -7.65 6.73
C LYS A 310 -1.55 -7.45 5.23
N VAL A 311 -0.58 -8.03 4.53
CA VAL A 311 -0.44 -7.95 3.07
C VAL A 311 -0.14 -9.33 2.52
N ASP A 312 -0.97 -9.82 1.60
CA ASP A 312 -0.78 -11.12 0.94
C ASP A 312 0.53 -11.12 0.13
N PRO A 313 1.50 -12.00 0.45
CA PRO A 313 2.78 -12.07 -0.26
C PRO A 313 2.69 -12.71 -1.65
N THR A 314 1.60 -13.42 -1.98
CA THR A 314 1.53 -14.34 -3.13
C THR A 314 1.80 -13.62 -4.45
N LEU A 315 1.09 -12.53 -4.74
CA LEU A 315 1.26 -11.79 -5.98
C LEU A 315 2.63 -11.10 -6.06
N PHE A 316 3.14 -10.58 -4.93
CA PHE A 316 4.47 -9.97 -4.88
C PHE A 316 5.58 -10.99 -5.14
N PHE A 317 5.45 -12.20 -4.61
CA PHE A 317 6.37 -13.31 -4.88
C PHE A 317 6.35 -13.68 -6.36
N GLU A 318 5.17 -13.89 -6.95
CA GLU A 318 5.04 -14.22 -8.38
C GLU A 318 5.63 -13.12 -9.28
N ASN A 319 5.35 -11.86 -8.96
CA ASN A 319 5.88 -10.71 -9.72
C ASN A 319 7.40 -10.61 -9.58
N CYS A 320 7.95 -10.81 -8.38
CA CYS A 320 9.39 -10.88 -8.16
C CYS A 320 10.04 -11.98 -9.00
N VAL A 321 9.43 -13.17 -9.07
CA VAL A 321 9.94 -14.29 -9.87
C VAL A 321 9.94 -13.95 -11.35
N LYS A 322 8.84 -13.39 -11.86
CA LYS A 322 8.72 -12.95 -13.26
C LYS A 322 9.77 -11.90 -13.61
N ASP A 323 9.91 -10.86 -12.78
CA ASP A 323 10.89 -9.78 -12.98
C ASP A 323 12.33 -10.31 -12.94
N SER A 324 12.64 -11.21 -12.01
CA SER A 324 13.96 -11.82 -11.85
C SER A 324 14.34 -12.80 -12.97
N CYS A 325 13.36 -13.48 -13.57
CA CYS A 325 13.54 -14.27 -14.79
C CYS A 325 13.81 -13.40 -16.01
N ALA A 326 13.15 -12.25 -16.09
CA ALA A 326 13.24 -11.33 -17.21
C ALA A 326 14.60 -10.59 -17.23
N CYS A 327 15.17 -10.25 -16.09
CA CYS A 327 16.44 -9.51 -16.04
C CYS A 327 17.63 -10.43 -16.34
N ASP A 328 18.21 -10.28 -17.53
CA ASP A 328 19.08 -11.29 -18.15
C ASP A 328 20.45 -10.79 -18.62
N THR A 329 20.72 -9.48 -18.52
CA THR A 329 21.90 -8.83 -19.11
C THR A 329 22.81 -8.14 -18.09
N GLY A 330 22.73 -8.55 -16.82
CA GLY A 330 23.46 -7.92 -15.73
C GLY A 330 22.62 -6.83 -15.08
N GLY A 331 22.62 -6.79 -13.74
CA GLY A 331 21.64 -6.02 -12.97
C GLY A 331 20.49 -6.88 -12.39
N ASP A 332 20.60 -8.20 -12.44
CA ASP A 332 19.60 -9.14 -11.90
C ASP A 332 19.28 -8.87 -10.41
N CYS A 333 20.29 -8.39 -9.67
CA CYS A 333 20.11 -7.93 -8.29
C CYS A 333 19.17 -6.72 -8.22
N GLU A 334 19.18 -5.79 -9.18
CA GLU A 334 18.35 -4.59 -9.16
C GLU A 334 16.85 -4.90 -9.33
N CYS A 335 16.50 -5.82 -10.23
CA CYS A 335 15.11 -6.24 -10.43
C CYS A 335 14.57 -6.99 -9.22
N PHE A 336 15.38 -7.90 -8.66
CA PHE A 336 15.06 -8.55 -7.39
C PHE A 336 14.86 -7.54 -6.26
N CYS A 337 15.82 -6.62 -6.06
CA CYS A 337 15.75 -5.65 -4.97
C CYS A 337 14.57 -4.69 -5.08
N THR A 338 14.21 -4.25 -6.29
CA THR A 338 13.04 -3.36 -6.49
C THR A 338 11.73 -4.10 -6.25
N ALA A 339 11.62 -5.37 -6.65
CA ALA A 339 10.45 -6.19 -6.37
C ALA A 339 10.25 -6.45 -4.87
N VAL A 340 11.34 -6.77 -4.13
CA VAL A 340 11.28 -6.95 -2.68
C VAL A 340 10.99 -5.63 -1.96
N ALA A 341 11.59 -4.51 -2.41
CA ALA A 341 11.32 -3.19 -1.86
C ALA A 341 9.85 -2.78 -2.05
N ALA A 342 9.20 -3.15 -3.16
CA ALA A 342 7.78 -2.90 -3.37
C ALA A 342 6.91 -3.62 -2.32
N TYR A 343 7.25 -4.85 -1.94
CA TYR A 343 6.55 -5.56 -0.86
C TYR A 343 6.84 -4.95 0.52
N ALA A 344 8.09 -4.60 0.80
CA ALA A 344 8.47 -3.91 2.03
C ALA A 344 7.75 -2.56 2.20
N GLN A 345 7.55 -1.83 1.11
CA GLN A 345 6.78 -0.60 1.10
C GLN A 345 5.29 -0.87 1.39
N ALA A 346 4.69 -1.89 0.77
CA ALA A 346 3.31 -2.28 1.07
C ALA A 346 3.12 -2.69 2.54
N CYS A 347 4.09 -3.41 3.12
CA CYS A 347 4.11 -3.73 4.55
C CYS A 347 4.17 -2.48 5.43
N THR A 348 5.03 -1.52 5.08
CA THR A 348 5.21 -0.27 5.81
C THR A 348 3.91 0.53 5.85
N GLU A 349 3.16 0.56 4.74
CA GLU A 349 1.85 1.20 4.67
C GLU A 349 0.75 0.49 5.44
N ALA A 350 0.85 -0.84 5.55
CA ALA A 350 0.01 -1.62 6.43
C ALA A 350 0.43 -1.53 7.92
N GLY A 351 1.38 -0.63 8.24
CA GLY A 351 1.85 -0.36 9.61
C GLY A 351 2.93 -1.30 10.11
N VAL A 352 3.54 -2.12 9.24
CA VAL A 352 4.57 -3.08 9.60
C VAL A 352 5.90 -2.69 8.94
N CYS A 353 6.78 -2.09 9.73
CA CYS A 353 8.15 -1.82 9.29
C CYS A 353 9.01 -3.09 9.32
N VAL A 354 9.61 -3.44 8.18
CA VAL A 354 10.46 -4.63 8.04
C VAL A 354 11.86 -4.23 7.56
N ALA A 355 12.87 -4.45 8.41
CA ALA A 355 14.28 -4.30 8.02
C ALA A 355 14.76 -5.57 7.30
N TRP A 356 14.76 -5.54 5.96
CA TRP A 356 14.99 -6.74 5.14
C TRP A 356 16.34 -6.78 4.41
N ARG A 357 17.00 -5.62 4.25
CA ARG A 357 18.31 -5.52 3.60
C ARG A 357 19.42 -6.04 4.52
N THR A 358 20.40 -6.73 3.94
CA THR A 358 21.62 -7.19 4.62
C THR A 358 22.85 -6.90 3.74
N PRO A 359 24.08 -7.04 4.26
CA PRO A 359 25.29 -6.92 3.43
C PRO A 359 25.29 -7.83 2.19
N GLU A 360 24.64 -9.00 2.27
CA GLU A 360 24.52 -9.98 1.19
C GLU A 360 23.26 -9.75 0.33
N ILE A 361 22.19 -9.21 0.91
CA ILE A 361 20.89 -9.03 0.26
C ILE A 361 20.61 -7.55 0.08
N CYS A 362 20.76 -7.07 -1.15
CA CYS A 362 20.38 -5.71 -1.56
C CYS A 362 20.99 -4.62 -0.64
N PRO A 363 22.33 -4.61 -0.44
CA PRO A 363 22.97 -3.68 0.48
C PRO A 363 22.77 -2.23 0.07
N VAL A 364 22.78 -1.35 1.07
CA VAL A 364 22.72 0.11 0.93
C VAL A 364 23.93 0.71 1.64
N PHE A 365 24.55 1.72 1.03
CA PHE A 365 25.80 2.32 1.47
C PHE A 365 25.55 3.76 1.92
N CYS A 366 24.92 3.93 3.08
CA CYS A 366 24.62 5.26 3.64
C CYS A 366 25.86 5.93 4.25
N ASP A 367 26.82 5.13 4.70
CA ASP A 367 28.10 5.58 5.25
C ASP A 367 28.98 6.30 4.22
N TYR A 368 28.77 6.03 2.92
CA TYR A 368 29.37 6.78 1.81
C TYR A 368 29.14 8.30 1.92
N TYR A 369 28.04 8.74 2.53
CA TYR A 369 27.69 10.15 2.66
C TYR A 369 28.22 10.81 3.92
N ASN A 370 28.89 10.06 4.81
CA ASN A 370 29.51 10.62 6.01
C ASN A 370 30.87 11.24 5.69
N ASP A 371 31.17 12.36 6.35
CA ASP A 371 32.53 12.90 6.36
C ASP A 371 33.48 11.99 7.17
N PRO A 372 34.79 11.98 6.87
CA PRO A 372 35.74 11.13 7.59
C PRO A 372 35.74 11.36 9.10
N GLY A 373 35.40 10.32 9.86
CA GLY A 373 35.33 10.36 11.32
C GLY A 373 33.95 10.71 11.90
N GLU A 374 32.96 10.98 11.03
CA GLU A 374 31.59 11.24 11.44
C GLU A 374 30.65 10.07 11.09
N CYS A 375 29.47 10.05 11.72
CA CYS A 375 28.45 9.02 11.49
C CYS A 375 27.06 9.66 11.67
N GLU A 376 26.61 10.40 10.66
CA GLU A 376 25.33 11.12 10.69
C GLU A 376 24.28 10.44 9.79
N TRP A 377 24.71 9.96 8.62
CA TRP A 377 23.87 9.25 7.66
C TRP A 377 23.69 7.79 8.06
N HIS A 378 22.46 7.47 8.47
CA HIS A 378 22.06 6.13 8.88
C HIS A 378 20.97 5.58 7.98
N TYR A 379 21.04 4.29 7.70
CA TYR A 379 19.95 3.59 7.03
C TYR A 379 18.75 3.43 7.98
N SER A 380 17.56 3.80 7.49
CA SER A 380 16.31 3.59 8.21
C SER A 380 15.31 2.91 7.27
N PRO A 381 14.82 1.70 7.59
CA PRO A 381 13.98 0.91 6.68
C PRO A 381 12.56 1.48 6.48
N CYS A 382 12.15 2.44 7.29
CA CYS A 382 10.79 2.98 7.33
C CYS A 382 10.77 4.38 7.97
N HIS A 383 11.54 5.31 7.41
CA HIS A 383 11.64 6.65 7.96
C HIS A 383 10.42 7.51 7.61
N THR A 384 10.07 8.43 8.52
CA THR A 384 9.02 9.41 8.23
C THR A 384 9.55 10.47 7.25
N PRO A 385 8.94 10.65 6.07
CA PRO A 385 9.47 11.56 5.03
C PRO A 385 9.32 13.04 5.38
N CYS A 386 8.57 13.35 6.43
CA CYS A 386 8.29 14.70 6.88
C CYS A 386 9.06 15.05 8.15
N TYR A 387 10.14 15.81 7.99
CA TYR A 387 10.97 16.32 9.07
C TYR A 387 11.47 17.73 8.74
N LYS A 388 12.00 18.42 9.75
CA LYS A 388 12.48 19.80 9.63
C LYS A 388 13.76 19.85 8.78
N THR A 389 13.78 20.73 7.79
CA THR A 389 14.97 21.06 6.99
C THR A 389 15.00 22.55 6.70
N CYS A 390 16.10 23.08 6.14
CA CYS A 390 16.13 24.49 5.70
C CYS A 390 15.07 24.80 4.64
N GLN A 391 14.70 23.81 3.82
CA GLN A 391 13.63 23.96 2.84
C GLN A 391 12.25 23.71 3.46
N ASN A 392 12.14 22.94 4.55
CA ASN A 392 10.89 22.67 5.27
C ASN A 392 11.02 23.02 6.76
N PRO A 393 11.08 24.31 7.14
CA PRO A 393 11.39 24.69 8.52
C PRO A 393 10.32 24.25 9.53
N SER A 394 9.06 24.21 9.11
CA SER A 394 7.94 23.77 9.95
C SER A 394 7.92 22.25 10.16
N GLY A 395 8.53 21.46 9.27
CA GLY A 395 8.43 20.00 9.29
C GLY A 395 7.03 19.50 8.97
N THR A 396 6.20 20.30 8.29
CA THR A 396 4.84 19.95 7.88
C THR A 396 4.82 19.59 6.40
N CYS A 397 4.05 18.58 6.01
CA CYS A 397 3.89 18.15 4.62
C CYS A 397 2.40 18.22 4.28
N ASN A 398 2.08 18.76 3.11
CA ASN A 398 0.69 19.01 2.70
C ASN A 398 -0.03 17.72 2.32
N ASN A 399 0.70 16.75 1.75
CA ASN A 399 0.18 15.43 1.41
C ASN A 399 0.74 14.41 2.42
N PRO A 400 -0.08 13.50 2.99
CA PRO A 400 0.39 12.48 3.90
C PRO A 400 1.17 11.44 3.10
N LEU A 401 2.48 11.64 3.01
CA LEU A 401 3.40 10.69 2.41
C LEU A 401 3.55 9.47 3.33
N PRO A 402 3.56 8.23 2.79
CA PRO A 402 3.83 7.05 3.59
C PRO A 402 5.27 7.09 4.12
N ASN A 403 5.57 6.33 5.17
CA ASN A 403 6.95 6.10 5.57
C ASN A 403 7.72 5.47 4.39
N LEU A 404 8.95 5.92 4.18
CA LEU A 404 9.80 5.53 3.05
C LEU A 404 11.12 4.95 3.55
N GLU A 405 11.70 4.08 2.72
CA GLU A 405 13.06 3.58 2.85
C GLU A 405 14.12 4.60 2.42
#